data_AF-A0A5E4VQD8-F1
#
_entry.id   AF-A0A5E4VQD8-F1
#
_cell.length_a   1.000
_cell.length_b   1.000
_cell.length_c   1.000
_cell.angle_alpha   90.00
_cell.angle_beta   90.00
_cell.angle_gamma   90.00
#
_symmetry.space_group_name_H-M   'P 1'
#
loop_
_entity.id
_entity.type
_entity.pdbx_description
1 polymer ?
#
loop_
_entity_poly.entity_id
_entity_poly.type
_entity_poly.pdbx_seq_one_letter_code
_entity_poly.pdbx_strand_id
1 'polypeptide(L)'
;MKLHDIESSRLPEIADSVKECVNLGEWLLFKVESSMDGQEASFYLKTATSVFELSDSGRVLHEVKDGVEKLEIDELFYFSDIRKPISLSNMSL
;
A
#
# COMPACT_ATOMS: atom_id res chain seq x y z
N MET A 1 -4.13 -12.94 4.09
CA MET A 1 -4.00 -12.04 2.94
C MET A 1 -5.30 -11.97 2.12
N LYS A 2 -6.06 -10.91 2.30
CA LYS A 2 -7.22 -10.52 1.48
C LYS A 2 -6.83 -9.35 0.57
N LEU A 3 -7.38 -9.31 -0.63
CA LEU A 3 -7.15 -8.23 -1.58
C LEU A 3 -8.37 -7.31 -1.58
N HIS A 4 -8.13 -6.03 -1.42
CA HIS A 4 -9.12 -4.98 -1.38
C HIS A 4 -8.78 -3.90 -2.41
N ASP A 5 -9.80 -3.25 -2.93
CA ASP A 5 -9.62 -2.04 -3.73
C ASP A 5 -10.06 -0.83 -2.90
N ILE A 6 -9.34 0.28 -3.04
CA ILE A 6 -9.58 1.56 -2.37
C ILE A 6 -9.58 2.69 -3.39
N GLU A 7 -10.35 3.74 -3.15
CA GLU A 7 -10.30 4.94 -4.00
C GLU A 7 -9.08 5.78 -3.64
N SER A 8 -8.40 6.36 -4.65
CA SER A 8 -7.26 7.26 -4.44
C SER A 8 -7.61 8.50 -3.64
N SER A 9 -8.89 8.90 -3.67
CA SER A 9 -9.47 9.98 -2.88
C SER A 9 -9.46 9.70 -1.38
N ARG A 10 -9.38 8.42 -0.97
CA ARG A 10 -9.26 8.03 0.44
C ARG A 10 -7.88 8.32 1.00
N LEU A 11 -6.86 8.30 0.14
CA LEU A 11 -5.47 8.58 0.49
C LEU A 11 -4.96 9.79 -0.32
N PRO A 12 -5.54 10.99 -0.11
CA PRO A 12 -5.25 12.17 -0.92
C PRO A 12 -3.81 12.66 -0.75
N GLU A 13 -3.18 12.41 0.40
CA GLU A 13 -1.82 12.86 0.72
C GLU A 13 -0.74 12.03 0.01
N ILE A 14 -1.11 10.89 -0.56
CA ILE A 14 -0.19 10.06 -1.34
C ILE A 14 -0.05 10.66 -2.73
N ALA A 15 1.19 10.88 -3.17
CA ALA A 15 1.48 11.34 -4.52
C ALA A 15 1.03 10.31 -5.57
N ASP A 16 0.56 10.78 -6.74
CA ASP A 16 0.03 9.90 -7.78
C ASP A 16 1.03 8.82 -8.21
N SER A 17 2.33 9.16 -8.33
CA SER A 17 3.37 8.19 -8.67
C SER A 17 3.50 7.04 -7.66
N VAL A 18 3.26 7.30 -6.38
CA VAL A 18 3.27 6.25 -5.34
C VAL A 18 2.08 5.33 -5.53
N LYS A 19 0.91 5.89 -5.83
CA LYS A 19 -0.31 5.12 -6.09
C LYS A 19 -0.18 4.29 -7.37
N GLU A 20 0.47 4.83 -8.40
CA GLU A 20 0.85 4.10 -9.61
C GLU A 20 1.79 2.93 -9.28
N CYS A 21 2.86 3.15 -8.50
CA CYS A 21 3.76 2.07 -8.07
C CYS A 21 3.04 0.95 -7.29
N VAL A 22 2.04 1.30 -6.47
CA VAL A 22 1.18 0.32 -5.79
C VAL A 22 0.37 -0.50 -6.81
N ASN A 23 -0.26 0.16 -7.79
CA ASN A 23 -1.05 -0.52 -8.82
C ASN A 23 -0.22 -1.31 -9.83
N LEU A 24 1.05 -0.94 -10.02
CA LEU A 24 2.04 -1.71 -10.78
C LEU A 24 2.50 -2.96 -10.03
N GLY A 25 2.24 -3.05 -8.72
CA GLY A 25 2.71 -4.12 -7.86
C GLY A 25 4.19 -3.99 -7.48
N GLU A 26 4.82 -2.85 -7.77
CA GLU A 26 6.19 -2.57 -7.32
C GLU A 26 6.22 -2.30 -5.82
N TRP A 27 5.22 -1.56 -5.33
CA TRP A 27 5.05 -1.24 -3.91
C TRP A 27 3.77 -1.89 -3.39
N LEU A 28 3.71 -2.12 -2.08
CA LEU A 28 2.58 -2.81 -1.45
C LEU A 28 1.94 -1.90 -0.41
N LEU A 29 0.66 -1.61 -0.58
CA LEU A 29 -0.16 -0.93 0.42
C LEU A 29 -0.96 -1.99 1.18
N PHE A 30 -0.83 -2.07 2.50
CA PHE A 30 -1.46 -3.12 3.28
C PHE A 30 -1.85 -2.69 4.70
N LYS A 31 -2.64 -3.52 5.36
CA LYS A 31 -2.93 -3.45 6.79
C LYS A 31 -2.52 -4.76 7.45
N VAL A 32 -2.18 -4.65 8.72
CA VAL A 32 -1.86 -5.77 9.60
C VAL A 32 -2.90 -5.79 10.71
N GLU A 33 -3.47 -6.95 11.01
CA GLU A 33 -4.54 -7.09 12.03
C GLU A 33 -3.94 -7.10 13.45
N SER A 34 -2.70 -7.61 13.55
CA SER A 34 -1.89 -7.57 14.77
C SER A 34 -1.34 -6.17 15.00
N SER A 35 -2.24 -5.31 15.45
CA SER A 35 -1.97 -3.99 16.00
C SER A 35 -0.82 -4.14 17.02
N MET A 36 0.36 -3.60 16.72
CA MET A 36 1.28 -3.30 17.81
C MET A 36 0.56 -2.26 18.67
N ASP A 37 0.27 -2.65 19.92
CA ASP A 37 -0.49 -1.88 20.90
C ASP A 37 -0.05 -0.41 20.88
N GLY A 38 -0.91 0.50 20.38
CA GLY A 38 -0.66 1.95 20.33
C GLY A 38 -0.43 2.60 18.96
N GLN A 39 -0.61 1.92 17.83
CA GLN A 39 -0.36 2.52 16.51
C GLN A 39 -1.48 3.45 16.01
N GLU A 40 -1.11 4.71 15.71
CA GLU A 40 -1.91 5.68 14.94
C GLU A 40 -1.98 5.33 13.43
N ALA A 41 -1.19 4.35 13.00
CA ALA A 41 -1.09 3.94 11.60
C ALA A 41 -2.36 3.19 11.15
N SER A 42 -3.03 3.72 10.12
CA SER A 42 -4.21 3.10 9.51
C SER A 42 -3.84 2.22 8.31
N PHE A 43 -2.70 2.48 7.67
CA PHE A 43 -2.19 1.73 6.52
C PHE A 43 -0.66 1.65 6.59
N TYR A 44 -0.09 0.69 5.85
CA TYR A 44 1.35 0.51 5.68
C TYR A 44 1.70 0.51 4.21
N LEU A 45 2.80 1.18 3.86
CA LEU A 45 3.35 1.21 2.52
C LEU A 45 4.75 0.59 2.52
N LYS A 46 4.88 -0.59 1.93
CA LYS A 46 6.18 -1.23 1.70
C LYS A 46 6.70 -0.85 0.32
N THR A 47 7.83 -0.16 0.32
CA THR A 47 8.62 0.14 -0.87
C THR A 47 9.72 -0.91 -1.04
N ALA A 48 10.59 -0.74 -2.04
CA ALA A 48 11.71 -1.64 -2.28
C ALA A 48 12.74 -1.66 -1.13
N THR A 49 12.84 -0.59 -0.35
CA THR A 49 13.91 -0.42 0.66
C THR A 49 13.38 -0.33 2.09
N SER A 50 12.14 0.12 2.28
CA SER A 50 11.61 0.49 3.59
C SER A 50 10.10 0.24 3.69
N VAL A 51 9.57 0.23 4.91
CA VAL A 51 8.13 0.24 5.16
C VAL A 51 7.76 1.51 5.90
N PHE A 52 6.68 2.15 5.46
CA PHE A 52 6.17 3.39 6.03
C PHE A 52 4.79 3.18 6.63
N GLU A 53 4.58 3.71 7.82
CA GLU A 53 3.28 3.85 8.45
C GLU A 53 2.56 5.06 7.89
N LEU A 54 1.31 4.88 7.51
CA LEU A 54 0.46 5.90 6.94
C LEU A 54 -0.76 6.13 7.82
N SER A 55 -1.19 7.39 7.92
CA SER A 55 -2.48 7.77 8.49
C SER A 55 -3.65 7.32 7.60
N ASP A 56 -4.89 7.48 8.08
CA ASP A 56 -6.10 7.24 7.28
C ASP A 56 -6.16 8.10 6.00
N SER A 57 -5.52 9.28 5.98
CA SER A 57 -5.43 10.15 4.81
C SER A 57 -4.23 9.86 3.90
N GLY A 58 -3.40 8.88 4.26
CA GLY A 58 -2.21 8.49 3.49
C GLY A 58 -0.96 9.32 3.79
N ARG A 59 -0.95 10.08 4.88
CA ARG A 59 0.23 10.83 5.30
C ARG A 59 1.22 9.90 5.99
N VAL A 60 2.50 9.99 5.62
CA VAL A 60 3.57 9.25 6.30
C VAL A 60 3.70 9.73 7.73
N LEU A 61 3.47 8.83 8.68
CA LEU A 61 3.68 9.05 10.11
C LEU A 61 5.13 8.73 10.46
N HIS A 62 5.52 7.47 10.27
CA HIS A 62 6.85 6.98 10.62
C HIS A 62 7.37 5.93 9.61
N GLU A 63 8.68 5.77 9.57
CA GLU A 63 9.34 4.68 8.86
C GLU A 63 9.60 3.53 9.85
N VAL A 64 9.14 2.34 9.50
CA VAL A 64 9.37 1.12 10.27
C VAL A 64 10.80 0.66 10.02
N LYS A 65 11.67 0.88 11.01
CA LYS A 65 13.11 0.52 10.93
C LYS A 65 13.43 -0.86 11.48
N ASP A 66 12.56 -1.42 12.33
CA ASP A 66 12.76 -2.70 13.00
C ASP A 66 11.47 -3.53 12.91
N GLY A 67 11.59 -4.85 12.79
CA GLY A 67 10.42 -5.74 12.78
C GLY A 67 9.62 -5.79 11.47
N VAL A 68 10.14 -5.22 10.37
CA VAL A 68 9.52 -5.33 9.02
C VAL A 68 9.26 -6.79 8.63
N GLU A 69 10.13 -7.70 9.03
CA GLU A 69 10.04 -9.14 8.75
C GLU A 69 8.93 -9.85 9.53
N LYS A 70 8.41 -9.21 10.59
CA LYS A 70 7.33 -9.71 11.44
C LYS A 70 5.97 -9.18 11.02
N LEU A 71 5.89 -8.29 10.03
CA LEU A 71 4.64 -7.74 9.54
C LEU A 71 3.94 -8.78 8.66
N GLU A 72 2.94 -9.47 9.23
CA GLU A 72 2.06 -10.34 8.46
C GLU A 72 1.04 -9.50 7.70
N ILE A 73 1.06 -9.62 6.38
CA ILE A 73 0.15 -8.89 5.49
C ILE A 73 -1.23 -9.57 5.51
N ASP A 74 -2.13 -9.02 6.32
CA ASP A 74 -3.50 -9.51 6.43
C ASP A 74 -4.38 -9.03 5.28
N GLU A 75 -4.31 -7.75 4.96
CA GLU A 75 -5.10 -7.09 3.92
C GLU A 75 -4.23 -6.25 3.02
N LEU A 76 -4.35 -6.40 1.71
CA LEU A 76 -3.59 -5.67 0.71
C LEU A 76 -4.53 -4.84 -0.15
N PHE A 77 -4.17 -3.59 -0.42
CA PHE A 77 -5.01 -2.59 -1.06
C PHE A 77 -4.41 -2.14 -2.39
N TYR A 78 -5.24 -2.11 -3.43
CA TYR A 78 -4.94 -1.47 -4.72
C TYR A 78 -5.88 -0.30 -4.96
N PHE A 79 -5.44 0.69 -5.73
CA PHE A 79 -6.29 1.81 -6.11
C PHE A 79 -7.24 1.41 -7.25
N SER A 80 -8.55 1.49 -7.03
CA SER A 80 -9.56 1.10 -8.05
C SER A 80 -9.63 2.08 -9.22
N ASP A 81 -9.33 3.34 -8.96
CA ASP A 81 -9.49 4.49 -9.86
C ASP A 81 -8.19 4.87 -10.58
N ILE A 82 -7.09 4.18 -10.28
CA ILE A 82 -5.81 4.37 -10.95
C ILE A 82 -5.57 3.22 -11.92
N ARG A 83 -5.01 3.54 -13.08
CA ARG A 83 -4.77 2.52 -14.11
C ARG A 83 -3.79 1.48 -13.58
N LYS A 84 -4.25 0.23 -13.49
CA LYS A 84 -3.38 -0.93 -13.36
C LYS A 84 -2.66 -1.13 -14.70
N PRO A 85 -1.41 -1.62 -14.73
CA PRO A 85 -0.75 -1.91 -15.99
C PRO A 85 -1.64 -2.87 -16.77
N ILE A 86 -1.96 -2.50 -18.00
CA ILE A 86 -2.70 -3.36 -18.91
C ILE A 86 -1.78 -4.55 -19.13
N SER A 87 -2.14 -5.72 -18.60
CA SER A 87 -1.35 -6.94 -18.78
C SER A 87 -1.11 -7.09 -20.29
N LEU A 88 0.13 -6.89 -20.74
CA LEU A 88 0.53 -7.07 -22.15
C LEU A 88 0.42 -8.55 -22.59
N SER A 89 -0.09 -9.42 -21.72
CA SER A 89 -0.28 -10.85 -21.92
C SER A 89 -1.25 -11.22 -23.05
N ASN A 90 -1.92 -10.26 -23.70
CA ASN A 90 -2.84 -10.51 -24.83
C ASN A 90 -2.69 -9.51 -25.99
N MET A 91 -1.49 -8.99 -26.28
CA MET A 91 -1.23 -8.48 -27.64
C MET A 91 -1.00 -9.65 -28.59
N SER A 92 -2.08 -10.32 -29.01
CA SER A 92 -2.07 -11.09 -30.25
C SER A 92 -1.95 -10.09 -31.39
N LEU A 93 -0.75 -10.00 -31.97
CA LEU A 93 -0.51 -9.48 -33.32
C LEU A 93 -1.16 -10.39 -34.36
#